data_AF-A0A9E6ADE6-F1
#
_entry.id   AF-A0A9E6ADE6-F1
#
_cell.length_a   1.000
_cell.length_b   1.000
_cell.length_c   1.000
_cell.angle_alpha   90.00
_cell.angle_beta   90.00
_cell.angle_gamma   90.00
#
_symmetry.space_group_name_H-M   'P 1'
#
loop_
_entity.id
_entity.type
_entity.pdbx_description
1 polymer ?
#
loop_
_entity_poly.entity_id
_entity_poly.type
_entity_poly.pdbx_seq_one_letter_code
_entity_poly.pdbx_strand_id
1 'polypeptide(L)' 'MPICKECEDEVDELFSVKIDGRRKKICEECMDIAREQDEIAEESEAVVQNMMGFKGRR' A
#
# COMPACT_ATOMS: atom_id res chain seq x y z
N MET A 1 -13.18 -20.58 -2.07
CA MET A 1 -13.26 -19.32 -1.32
C MET A 1 -12.42 -18.27 -2.04
N PRO A 2 -12.50 -16.95 -1.80
CA PRO A 2 -11.57 -16.02 -2.43
C PRO A 2 -10.13 -16.31 -1.98
N ILE A 3 -9.17 -16.17 -2.90
CA ILE A 3 -7.74 -16.40 -2.63
C ILE A 3 -7.07 -15.06 -2.35
N CYS A 4 -6.34 -14.98 -1.24
CA CYS A 4 -5.51 -13.84 -0.91
C CYS A 4 -4.38 -13.69 -1.93
N LYS A 5 -4.16 -12.49 -2.48
CA LYS A 5 -3.11 -12.24 -3.48
C LYS A 5 -1.69 -12.11 -2.90
N GLU A 6 -1.56 -12.18 -1.59
CA GLU A 6 -0.28 -11.98 -0.89
C GLU A 6 0.27 -13.32 -0.34
N CYS A 7 -0.55 -14.06 0.41
CA CYS A 7 -0.18 -15.37 0.96
C CYS A 7 -0.70 -16.57 0.14
N GLU A 8 -1.53 -16.33 -0.88
CA GLU A 8 -2.14 -17.37 -1.73
C GLU A 8 -3.09 -18.34 -0.98
N ASP A 9 -3.49 -18.00 0.25
CA ASP A 9 -4.44 -18.79 1.03
C ASP A 9 -5.90 -18.52 0.66
N GLU A 10 -6.73 -19.56 0.81
CA GLU A 10 -8.18 -19.45 0.74
C GLU A 10 -8.74 -18.84 2.02
N VAL A 11 -9.41 -17.69 1.89
CA VAL A 11 -9.98 -16.94 3.01
C VAL A 11 -11.44 -16.63 2.75
N ASP A 12 -12.21 -16.34 3.80
CA ASP A 12 -13.64 -16.01 3.64
C ASP A 12 -13.85 -14.58 3.13
N GLU A 13 -13.01 -13.64 3.57
CA GLU A 13 -13.15 -12.21 3.28
C GLU A 13 -11.84 -11.61 2.74
N LEU A 14 -11.97 -10.68 1.78
CA LEU A 14 -10.86 -9.92 1.22
C LEU A 14 -11.12 -8.42 1.37
N PHE A 15 -10.12 -7.71 1.87
CA PHE A 15 -10.13 -6.26 2.04
C PHE A 15 -9.34 -5.59 0.93
N SER A 16 -9.81 -4.43 0.48
CA SER A 16 -9.09 -3.64 -0.52
C SER A 16 -8.20 -2.62 0.17
N VAL A 17 -6.88 -2.81 0.08
CA VAL A 17 -5.89 -1.84 0.53
C VAL A 17 -5.12 -1.26 -0.64
N LYS A 18 -4.60 -0.05 -0.44
CA LYS A 18 -3.66 0.57 -1.36
C LYS A 18 -2.26 0.14 -0.89
N ILE A 19 -1.44 -0.35 -1.80
CA ILE A 19 -0.03 -0.73 -1.61
C ILE A 19 0.69 -0.22 -2.86
N ASP A 20 1.76 0.56 -2.70
CA ASP A 20 2.53 1.14 -3.82
C ASP A 20 1.65 1.94 -4.82
N GLY A 21 0.69 2.72 -4.32
CA GLY A 21 -0.21 3.49 -5.19
C GLY A 21 -1.30 2.65 -5.88
N ARG A 22 -1.29 1.32 -5.73
CA ARG A 22 -2.23 0.41 -6.40
C ARG A 22 -3.15 -0.27 -5.39
N ARG A 23 -4.43 -0.43 -5.75
CA ARG A 23 -5.36 -1.20 -4.92
C ARG A 23 -5.15 -2.69 -5.11
N LYS A 24 -4.81 -3.40 -4.03
CA LYS A 24 -4.76 -4.87 -3.94
C LYS A 24 -5.89 -5.37 -3.03
N LYS A 25 -6.36 -6.59 -3.28
CA LYS A 25 -7.32 -7.31 -2.43
C LYS A 25 -6.59 -8.44 -1.71
N ILE A 26 -6.53 -8.37 -0.39
CA ILE A 26 -5.80 -9.31 0.47
C ILE A 26 -6.61 -9.61 1.74
N CYS A 27 -6.26 -10.66 2.48
CA CYS A 27 -6.93 -11.02 3.74
C CYS A 27 -6.63 -10.00 4.85
N GLU A 28 -7.33 -10.11 5.98
CA GLU A 28 -7.15 -9.24 7.16
C GLU A 28 -5.70 -9.27 7.67
N GLU A 29 -5.09 -10.45 7.79
CA GLU A 29 -3.72 -10.60 8.29
C GLU A 29 -2.69 -9.89 7.39
N CYS A 30 -2.80 -10.06 6.07
CA CYS A 30 -1.92 -9.36 5.12
C CYS A 30 -2.23 -7.87 5.06
N MET A 31 -3.46 -7.46 5.37
CA MET A 31 -3.88 -6.06 5.44
C MET A 31 -3.12 -5.31 6.53
N ASP A 32 -3.05 -5.89 7.73
CA ASP A 32 -2.39 -5.24 8.88
C ASP A 32 -0.89 -5.06 8.62
N ILE A 33 -0.24 -6.09 8.06
CA ILE A 33 1.18 -6.04 7.66
C ILE A 33 1.41 -4.99 6.56
N ALA A 34 0.50 -4.90 5.58
CA ALA A 34 0.61 -3.93 4.50
C ALA A 34 0.42 -2.49 4.99
N ARG A 35 -0.49 -2.25 5.94
CA ARG A 35 -0.72 -0.92 6.52
C ARG A 35 0.47 -0.44 7.35
N GLU A 36 1.07 -1.33 8.13
CA GLU A 36 2.30 -1.01 8.87
C GLU A 36 3.46 -0.64 7.92
N GLN A 37 3.55 -1.27 6.74
CA GLN A 37 4.56 -0.93 5.74
C GLN A 37 4.25 0.33 4.91
N ASP A 38 2.99 0.59 4.58
CA ASP A 38 2.58 1.79 3.81
C ASP A 38 2.78 3.09 4.62
N GLU A 39 2.70 3.04 5.96
CA GLU A 39 3.04 4.18 6.84
C GLU A 39 4.50 4.67 6.65
N ILE A 40 5.42 3.78 6.27
CA ILE A 40 6.83 4.11 5.99
C ILE A 40 6.98 4.78 4.61
N ALA A 41 6.09 4.47 3.66
CA ALA A 41 6.15 4.99 2.30
C ALA A 41 5.62 6.44 2.21
N GLU A 42 4.55 6.80 2.92
CA GLU A 42 4.05 8.18 2.96
C GLU A 42 5.04 9.15 3.64
N GLU A 43 5.77 8.71 4.67
CA GLU A 43 6.85 9.52 5.25
C GLU A 43 8.05 9.71 4.31
N SER A 44 8.27 8.78 3.36
CA SER A 44 9.38 8.84 2.40
C SER A 44 9.07 9.73 1.18
N GLU A 45 7.83 9.71 0.68
CA GLU A 45 7.43 10.52 -0.48
C GLU A 45 7.36 12.02 -0.15
N ALA A 46 6.98 12.38 1.09
CA ALA A 46 7.03 13.76 1.58
C ALA A 46 8.45 14.32 1.68
N VAL A 47 9.45 13.51 2.04
CA VAL A 47 10.86 13.91 2.13
C VAL A 47 11.47 14.08 0.74
N VAL A 48 11.14 13.20 -0.22
CA VAL A 48 11.63 13.31 -1.60
C VAL A 48 11.00 14.52 -2.33
N GLN A 49 9.71 14.79 -2.11
CA GLN A 49 9.05 15.98 -2.67
C GLN A 49 9.58 17.29 -2.05
N ASN A 50 10.07 17.29 -0.81
CA ASN A 50 10.74 18.47 -0.22
C ASN A 50 12.19 18.65 -0.70
N MET A 51 12.88 17.60 -1.13
CA MET A 51 14.23 17.71 -1.71
C MET A 51 14.22 18.12 -3.19
N MET A 52 13.13 17.88 -3.93
CA MET A 52 12.94 18.38 -5.30
C MET A 52 12.29 19.75 -5.30
N GLY A 53 13.03 20.73 -4.75
CA GLY A 53 12.66 22.13 -4.80
C GLY A 53 12.30 22.59 -6.22
N PHE A 54 11.02 22.85 -6.42
CA PHE A 54 10.55 24.11 -6.99
C PHE A 54 11.24 24.56 -8.30
N LYS A 55 11.02 23.87 -9.44
CA LYS A 55 11.21 24.53 -10.75
C LYS A 55 10.39 23.96 -11.91
N GLY A 56 9.38 24.74 -12.31
CA GLY A 56 8.74 24.73 -13.64
C GLY A 56 7.39 24.00 -13.66
N ARG A 57 6.25 24.61 -13.31
CA ARG A 57 5.50 25.72 -13.94
C ARG A 57 4.92 25.35 -15.33
N ARG A 58 3.60 25.12 -15.32
CA ARG A 58 2.60 24.91 -16.40
C ARG A 58 2.38 23.49 -16.86
#